data_AF-A0A965IA34-F1
#
_entry.id   AF-A0A965IA34-F1
#
_cell.length_a   1.000
_cell.length_b   1.000
_cell.length_c   1.000
_cell.angle_alpha   90.00
_cell.angle_beta   90.00
_cell.angle_gamma   90.00
#
_symmetry.space_group_name_H-M   'P 1'
#
loop_
_entity.id
_entity.type
_entity.pdbx_description
1 polymer ?
#
loop_
_entity_poly.entity_id
_entity_poly.type
_entity_poly.pdbx_seq_one_letter_code
_entity_poly.pdbx_strand_id
1 'polypeptide(L)' 'YAPKGTPKPVLEKLTAALQKSVTDPDVIKRLDGMGVSAVSMEQATPAALRTHLKNEIDTLGGLLIKAGVQAN' A
#
# COMPACT_ATOMS: atom_id res chain seq x y z
N TYR A 1 -0.69 -1.24 -6.08
CA TYR A 1 0.19 -2.00 -7.00
C TYR A 1 -0.64 -2.51 -8.16
N ALA A 2 -0.06 -2.57 -9.36
CA ALA A 2 -0.68 -3.23 -10.51
C ALA A 2 0.36 -4.12 -11.20
N PRO A 3 -0.03 -5.21 -11.87
CA PRO A 3 0.89 -6.14 -12.52
C PRO A 3 1.88 -5.44 -13.47
N LYS A 4 3.09 -6.00 -13.58
CA LYS A 4 4.13 -5.50 -14.50
C LYS A 4 3.57 -5.54 -15.93
N GLY A 5 3.34 -4.36 -16.52
CA GLY A 5 2.70 -4.22 -17.83
C GLY A 5 1.34 -3.52 -17.81
N THR A 6 0.81 -3.17 -16.64
CA THR A 6 -0.43 -2.38 -16.55
C THR A 6 -0.24 -1.04 -17.26
N PRO A 7 -1.09 -0.69 -18.25
CA PRO A 7 -0.96 0.57 -18.97
C PRO A 7 -1.02 1.76 -18.01
N LYS A 8 -0.14 2.75 -18.20
CA LYS A 8 -0.11 4.00 -17.43
C LYS A 8 -1.50 4.63 -17.19
N PRO A 9 -2.39 4.76 -18.20
CA PRO A 9 -3.73 5.34 -17.96
C PRO A 9 -4.62 4.52 -17.02
N VAL A 10 -4.42 3.20 -16.95
CA VAL A 10 -5.16 2.34 -15.99
C VAL A 10 -4.61 2.53 -14.59
N LEU A 11 -3.28 2.65 -14.46
CA LEU A 11 -2.63 2.91 -13.18
C LEU A 11 -3.01 4.28 -12.60
N GLU A 12 -3.11 5.30 -13.46
CA GLU A 12 -3.56 6.64 -13.07
C GLU A 12 -5.02 6.62 -12.61
N LYS A 13 -5.92 5.94 -13.34
CA LYS A 13 -7.31 5.76 -12.91
C LYS A 13 -7.43 5.04 -11.56
N LEU A 14 -6.65 3.99 -11.35
CA LEU A 14 -6.59 3.28 -10.07
C LEU A 14 -6.08 4.17 -8.94
N THR A 15 -5.06 4.99 -9.22
CA THR A 15 -4.51 5.93 -8.24
C THR A 15 -5.54 6.99 -7.87
N ALA A 16 -6.21 7.59 -8.85
CA ALA A 16 -7.25 8.59 -8.62
C ALA A 16 -8.44 8.01 -7.85
N ALA A 17 -8.87 6.80 -8.19
CA ALA A 17 -9.94 6.11 -7.47
C ALA A 17 -9.52 5.83 -6.02
N LEU A 18 -8.29 5.35 -5.79
CA LEU A 18 -7.75 5.11 -4.45
C LEU A 18 -7.69 6.39 -3.62
N GLN A 19 -7.17 7.49 -4.17
CA GLN A 19 -7.10 8.79 -3.50
C GLN A 19 -8.48 9.32 -3.10
N LYS A 20 -9.49 9.09 -3.94
CA LYS A 20 -10.88 9.43 -3.61
C LYS A 20 -11.40 8.53 -2.49
N SER A 21 -11.14 7.23 -2.54
CA SER A 21 -11.60 6.29 -1.52
C SER A 21 -10.98 6.52 -0.15
N VAL A 22 -9.72 6.92 -0.05
CA VAL A 22 -9.08 7.17 1.26
C VAL A 22 -9.57 8.44 1.96
N THR A 23 -10.20 9.35 1.22
CA THR A 23 -10.81 10.57 1.76
C THR A 23 -12.33 10.46 1.92
N ASP A 24 -12.93 9.36 1.47
CA ASP A 24 -14.36 9.13 1.54
C ASP A 24 -14.75 8.76 2.99
N PRO A 25 -15.66 9.53 3.63
CA PRO A 25 -16.02 9.33 5.03
C PRO A 25 -16.69 7.98 5.29
N ASP A 26 -17.41 7.39 4.32
CA ASP A 26 -17.99 6.05 4.47
C ASP A 26 -16.92 4.96 4.43
N VAL A 27 -15.86 5.17 3.65
CA VAL A 27 -14.70 4.26 3.60
C VAL A 27 -13.90 4.35 4.89
N ILE A 28 -13.61 5.57 5.36
CA ILE A 28 -12.91 5.80 6.64
C ILE A 28 -13.67 5.13 7.78
N LYS A 29 -14.99 5.37 7.87
CA LYS A 29 -15.83 4.79 8.93
C LYS A 29 -15.84 3.25 8.90
N ARG A 30 -15.81 2.63 7.71
CA ARG A 30 -15.71 1.17 7.57
C ARG A 30 -14.33 0.65 7.99
N LEU A 31 -13.26 1.32 7.58
CA LEU A 31 -11.90 0.96 7.95
C LEU A 31 -11.71 1.08 9.47
N ASP A 32 -12.15 2.20 10.07
CA ASP A 32 -12.11 2.42 11.51
C ASP A 32 -12.95 1.37 12.27
N GLY A 33 -14.13 1.01 11.74
CA GLY A 33 -14.96 -0.06 12.29
C GLY A 33 -14.30 -1.44 12.27
N MET A 34 -13.29 -1.65 11.43
CA MET A 34 -12.45 -2.85 11.38
C MET A 34 -11.14 -2.69 12.17
N GLY A 35 -10.91 -1.54 12.81
CA GLY A 35 -9.66 -1.23 13.51
C GLY A 35 -8.50 -0.87 12.59
N VAL A 36 -8.78 -0.49 11.33
CA VAL A 36 -7.79 -0.11 10.32
C VAL A 36 -7.86 1.39 10.09
N SER A 37 -6.74 2.09 10.23
CA SER A 37 -6.68 3.51 9.91
C SER A 37 -6.52 3.73 8.40
N ALA A 38 -7.32 4.65 7.84
CA ALA A 38 -7.15 5.07 6.45
C ALA A 38 -5.78 5.76 6.27
N VAL A 39 -5.08 5.41 5.19
CA VAL A 39 -3.78 6.03 4.83
C VAL A 39 -3.99 7.45 4.30
N SER A 40 -3.02 8.34 4.51
CA SER A 40 -3.09 9.71 4.01
C SER A 40 -3.03 9.76 2.47
N MET A 41 -3.52 10.84 1.86
CA MET A 41 -3.48 11.02 0.40
C MET A 41 -2.07 10.94 -0.18
N GLU A 42 -1.07 11.39 0.57
CA GLU A 42 0.35 11.35 0.19
C GLU A 42 0.87 9.91 0.13
N GLN A 43 0.38 9.05 1.02
CA GLN A 43 0.68 7.62 1.04
C GLN A 43 -0.16 6.81 0.05
N ALA A 44 -1.32 7.31 -0.37
CA ALA A 44 -2.20 6.72 -1.38
C ALA A 44 -1.68 6.91 -2.83
N THR A 45 -0.35 6.88 -3.01
CA THR A 45 0.30 7.00 -4.33
C THR A 45 1.12 5.75 -4.67
N PRO A 46 1.27 5.40 -5.97
CA PRO A 46 2.10 4.27 -6.38
C PRO A 46 3.58 4.44 -6.05
N ALA A 47 4.05 5.67 -5.84
CA ALA A 47 5.43 5.95 -5.46
C ALA A 47 5.63 5.74 -3.96
N ALA A 48 4.77 6.31 -3.12
CA ALA A 48 4.84 6.12 -1.67
C ALA A 48 4.71 4.64 -1.28
N LEU A 49 3.79 3.91 -1.92
CA LEU A 49 3.62 2.47 -1.70
C LEU A 49 4.85 1.65 -2.13
N ARG A 50 5.58 2.10 -3.17
CA ARG A 50 6.85 1.46 -3.58
C ARG A 50 7.95 1.67 -2.55
N THR A 51 8.10 2.90 -2.08
CA THR A 51 9.06 3.22 -1.02
C THR A 51 8.73 2.48 0.27
N HIS A 52 7.46 2.44 0.67
CA HIS A 52 7.00 1.74 1.85
C HIS A 52 7.30 0.24 1.77
N LEU A 53 6.91 -0.43 0.67
CA LEU A 53 7.19 -1.84 0.48
C LEU A 53 8.69 -2.14 0.50
N LYS A 54 9.51 -1.28 -0.12
CA LYS A 54 10.97 -1.45 -0.08
C LYS A 54 11.49 -1.39 1.37
N ASN A 55 11.02 -0.42 2.15
CA ASN A 55 11.41 -0.31 3.57
C ASN A 55 10.95 -1.52 4.39
N GLU A 56 9.74 -2.05 4.12
CA GLU A 56 9.26 -3.27 4.77
C GLU A 56 10.11 -4.49 4.38
N ILE A 57 10.46 -4.65 3.11
CA ILE A 57 11.36 -5.73 2.66
C ILE A 57 12.72 -5.63 3.35
N ASP A 58 13.31 -4.43 3.41
CA ASP A 58 14.63 -4.24 4.01
C ASP A 58 14.58 -4.53 5.54
N THR A 59 13.51 -4.10 6.22
CA THR A 59 13.35 -4.27 7.67
C THR A 59 12.98 -5.71 8.04
N LEU A 60 11.88 -6.22 7.47
CA LEU A 60 11.36 -7.54 7.77
C LEU A 60 12.27 -8.62 7.19
N GLY A 61 12.82 -8.44 5.99
CA GLY A 61 13.77 -9.38 5.39
C GLY A 61 15.02 -9.54 6.25
N GLY A 62 15.59 -8.44 6.74
CA GLY A 62 16.73 -8.49 7.67
C GLY A 62 16.40 -9.19 8.99
N LEU A 63 15.20 -8.96 9.54
CA LEU A 63 14.74 -9.62 10.76
C LEU A 63 14.47 -11.11 10.55
N LEU A 64 13.83 -11.49 9.44
CA LEU A 64 13.50 -12.88 9.09
C LEU A 64 14.76 -13.72 8.86
N ILE A 65 15.76 -13.18 8.15
CA ILE A 65 17.06 -13.83 7.97
C ILE A 65 17.77 -14.01 9.31
N LYS A 66 17.76 -12.98 10.17
CA LYS A 66 18.35 -13.07 11.53
C LYS A 66 17.60 -14.06 12.43
N ALA A 67 16.30 -14.21 12.24
CA ALA A 67 15.47 -15.16 12.98
C ALA A 67 15.56 -16.61 12.46
N GLY A 68 16.35 -16.86 11.40
CA GLY A 68 16.55 -18.21 10.84
C GLY A 68 15.39 -18.73 10.01
N VAL A 69 14.46 -17.87 9.60
CA VAL A 69 13.32 -18.26 8.76
C VAL A 69 13.78 -18.38 7.32
N GLN A 70 13.84 -19.60 6.78
CA GLN A 70 14.05 -19.84 5.36
C GLN A 70 12.72 -19.69 4.62
N ALA A 71 12.71 -18.88 3.56
CA ALA A 71 11.59 -18.85 2.62
C ALA A 71 11.52 -20.21 1.90
N ASN A 72 10.37 -20.89 2.00
CA ASN A 72 10.06 -22.07 1.16
C ASN A 72 9.86 -21.66 -0.30
#